data_AF-A0A9I9CEY8-F1
#
_entry.id   AF-A0A9I9CEY8-F1
#
_cell.length_a   1.000
_cell.length_b   1.000
_cell.length_c   1.000
_cell.angle_alpha   90.00
_cell.angle_beta   90.00
_cell.angle_gamma   90.00
#
_symmetry.space_group_name_H-M   'P 1'
#
loop_
_entity.id
_entity.type
_entity.pdbx_description
1 polymer ?
#
loop_
_entity_poly.entity_id
_entity_poly.type
_entity_poly.pdbx_seq_one_letter_code
_entity_poly.pdbx_strand_id
1 'polypeptide(L)'
;MWKGVVVAYLVVALCYFPVAFVGYLVFGDSVQDNILISLNRPVWLIIAANLFVVIHVIGSYQIFAMPVFDMLESFLVKQMKFQPSRCLRFVTRTTYVALTMFIAMTFPFFGGLLSFFGGFAFAPTTYYLPCIMWLAIKKPKRYGLSWFINWVRAYNQIPISF
;
A
#
# COMPACT_ATOMS: atom_id res chain seq x y z
N MET A 1 6.34 16.86 -15.48
CA MET A 1 5.83 15.78 -14.59
C MET A 1 4.49 16.12 -13.93
N TRP A 2 4.26 17.36 -13.47
CA TRP A 2 2.99 17.77 -12.82
C TRP A 2 1.71 17.40 -13.57
N LYS A 3 1.60 17.75 -14.87
CA LYS A 3 0.41 17.43 -15.68
C LYS A 3 0.11 15.92 -15.72
N GLY A 4 1.14 15.07 -15.81
CA GLY A 4 0.98 13.62 -15.80
C GLY A 4 0.48 13.09 -14.46
N VAL A 5 1.00 13.63 -13.35
CA VAL A 5 0.54 13.30 -11.99
C VAL A 5 -0.93 13.69 -11.80
N VAL A 6 -1.31 14.89 -12.23
CA VAL A 6 -2.71 15.35 -12.16
C VAL A 6 -3.64 14.43 -12.95
N VAL A 7 -3.26 14.08 -14.18
CA VAL A 7 -4.06 13.15 -15.01
C VAL A 7 -4.17 11.77 -14.35
N ALA A 8 -3.07 11.24 -13.80
CA ALA A 8 -3.10 9.95 -13.11
C ALA A 8 -4.06 9.95 -11.91
N TYR A 9 -4.02 10.99 -11.07
CA TYR A 9 -4.94 11.10 -9.93
C TYR A 9 -6.40 11.28 -10.37
N LEU A 10 -6.66 12.01 -11.46
CA LEU A 10 -8.01 12.12 -12.02
C LEU A 10 -8.53 10.77 -12.51
N VAL A 11 -7.71 9.98 -13.21
CA VAL A 11 -8.09 8.64 -13.66
C VAL A 11 -8.39 7.72 -12.47
N VAL A 12 -7.55 7.74 -11.43
CA VAL A 12 -7.79 6.96 -10.20
C VAL A 12 -9.11 7.38 -9.56
N ALA A 13 -9.37 8.68 -9.41
CA ALA A 13 -10.63 9.18 -8.88
C ALA A 13 -11.83 8.67 -9.71
N LEU A 14 -11.76 8.77 -11.04
CA LEU A 14 -12.81 8.30 -11.94
C LEU A 14 -13.06 6.79 -11.85
N CYS A 15 -12.05 5.98 -11.51
CA CYS A 15 -12.26 4.55 -11.30
C CYS A 15 -12.84 4.24 -9.91
N TYR A 16 -12.37 4.92 -8.86
CA TYR A 16 -12.72 4.59 -7.48
C TYR A 16 -14.07 5.21 -7.04
N PHE A 17 -14.34 6.47 -7.37
CA PHE A 17 -15.53 7.18 -6.89
C PHE A 17 -16.84 6.53 -7.38
N PRO A 18 -17.02 6.19 -8.67
CA PRO A 18 -18.25 5.56 -9.13
C PRO A 18 -18.48 4.20 -8.49
N VAL A 19 -17.42 3.39 -8.35
CA VAL A 19 -17.52 2.06 -7.72
C VAL A 19 -17.91 2.18 -6.24
N ALA A 20 -17.30 3.11 -5.51
CA ALA A 20 -17.65 3.36 -4.12
C ALA A 20 -19.09 3.89 -3.96
N PHE A 21 -19.49 4.86 -4.80
CA PHE A 21 -20.82 5.46 -4.70
C PHE A 21 -21.92 4.48 -5.08
N VAL A 22 -21.80 3.79 -6.22
CA VAL A 22 -22.78 2.77 -6.65
C VAL A 22 -22.78 1.59 -5.68
N GLY A 23 -21.61 1.15 -5.21
CA GLY A 23 -21.51 0.09 -4.21
C GLY A 23 -22.27 0.43 -2.93
N TYR A 24 -22.07 1.64 -2.39
CA TYR A 24 -22.78 2.08 -1.20
C TYR A 24 -24.28 2.27 -1.44
N LEU A 25 -24.71 2.77 -2.60
CA LEU A 25 -26.13 2.89 -2.93
C LEU A 25 -26.85 1.55 -3.03
N VAL A 26 -26.18 0.50 -3.52
CA VAL A 26 -26.77 -0.83 -3.70
C VAL A 26 -26.77 -1.66 -2.41
N PHE A 27 -25.67 -1.64 -1.66
CA PHE A 27 -25.49 -2.49 -0.48
C PHE A 27 -25.78 -1.75 0.84
N GLY A 28 -25.80 -0.42 0.83
CA GLY A 28 -25.97 0.40 2.03
C GLY A 28 -24.94 0.04 3.11
N ASP A 29 -25.42 -0.04 4.35
CA ASP A 29 -24.59 -0.37 5.51
C ASP A 29 -24.21 -1.85 5.60
N SER A 30 -24.68 -2.70 4.68
CA SER A 30 -24.36 -4.14 4.64
C SER A 30 -23.13 -4.48 3.79
N VAL A 31 -22.42 -3.48 3.27
CA VAL A 31 -21.22 -3.67 2.45
C VAL A 31 -20.07 -4.26 3.29
N GLN A 32 -19.45 -5.32 2.77
CA GLN A 32 -18.25 -5.91 3.36
C GLN A 32 -16.98 -5.30 2.75
N ASP A 33 -15.85 -5.41 3.48
CA ASP A 33 -14.52 -4.95 3.03
C ASP A 33 -14.15 -5.42 1.61
N ASN A 34 -14.50 -6.67 1.29
CA ASN A 34 -14.46 -7.19 -0.06
C ASN A 34 -15.86 -7.19 -0.65
N ILE A 35 -16.11 -6.26 -1.57
CA ILE A 35 -17.41 -6.09 -2.21
C ILE A 35 -17.89 -7.35 -2.94
N LEU A 36 -16.98 -8.21 -3.44
CA LEU A 36 -17.36 -9.45 -4.11
C LEU A 36 -18.06 -10.46 -3.19
N ILE A 37 -17.86 -10.36 -1.88
CA ILE A 37 -18.56 -11.19 -0.88
C ILE A 37 -19.98 -10.65 -0.64
N SER A 38 -20.20 -9.35 -0.86
CA SER A 38 -21.53 -8.73 -0.72
C SER A 38 -22.44 -9.05 -1.91
N LEU A 39 -21.89 -9.47 -3.05
CA LEU A 39 -22.67 -9.84 -4.24
C LEU A 39 -23.27 -11.24 -4.08
N ASN A 40 -24.58 -11.36 -4.24
CA ASN A 40 -25.29 -12.66 -4.19
C ASN A 40 -25.71 -13.20 -5.56
N ARG A 41 -25.95 -12.34 -6.57
CA ARG A 41 -26.39 -12.72 -7.92
C ARG A 41 -25.94 -11.68 -8.96
N PRO A 42 -25.70 -12.07 -10.23
CA PRO A 42 -25.61 -13.43 -10.75
C PRO A 42 -24.25 -14.10 -10.50
N VAL A 43 -24.26 -15.43 -10.30
CA VAL A 43 -23.08 -16.19 -9.86
C VAL A 43 -21.94 -16.21 -10.88
N TRP A 44 -22.23 -16.25 -12.18
CA TRP A 44 -21.19 -16.26 -13.23
C TRP A 44 -20.31 -15.01 -13.19
N LEU A 45 -20.90 -13.85 -12.87
CA LEU A 45 -20.18 -12.58 -12.82
C LEU A 45 -19.24 -12.54 -11.61
N ILE A 46 -19.68 -13.07 -10.47
CA ILE A 46 -18.87 -13.18 -9.25
C ILE A 46 -17.67 -14.10 -9.50
N ILE A 47 -17.87 -15.24 -10.18
CA ILE A 47 -16.77 -16.15 -10.52
C ILE A 47 -15.78 -15.48 -11.48
N ALA A 48 -16.27 -14.81 -12.53
CA ALA A 48 -15.42 -14.10 -13.48
C ALA A 48 -14.62 -12.98 -12.80
N ALA A 49 -15.25 -12.20 -11.93
CA ALA A 49 -14.59 -11.13 -11.17
C ALA A 49 -13.51 -11.70 -10.24
N ASN A 50 -13.81 -12.77 -9.49
CA ASN A 50 -12.81 -13.43 -8.65
C ASN A 50 -11.63 -13.98 -9.47
N LEU A 51 -11.88 -14.55 -10.66
CA LEU A 51 -10.82 -15.01 -11.55
C LEU A 51 -9.90 -13.86 -11.98
N PHE A 52 -10.45 -12.71 -12.37
CA PHE A 52 -9.65 -11.54 -12.73
C PHE A 52 -8.84 -11.01 -11.55
N VAL A 53 -9.40 -10.99 -10.33
CA VAL A 53 -8.68 -10.62 -9.11
C VAL A 53 -7.51 -11.57 -8.89
N VAL A 54 -7.70 -12.88 -9.01
CA VAL A 54 -6.62 -13.87 -8.84
C VAL A 54 -5.50 -13.64 -9.85
N ILE A 55 -5.84 -13.49 -11.13
CA ILE A 55 -4.84 -13.25 -12.19
C ILE A 55 -4.05 -11.96 -11.90
N HIS A 56 -4.76 -10.88 -11.54
CA HIS A 56 -4.14 -9.59 -11.21
C HIS A 56 -3.21 -9.70 -9.99
N VAL A 57 -3.66 -10.34 -8.91
CA VAL A 57 -2.90 -10.46 -7.66
C VAL A 57 -1.63 -11.30 -7.87
N ILE A 58 -1.70 -12.41 -8.61
CA ILE A 58 -0.52 -13.22 -8.94
C ILE A 58 0.53 -12.37 -9.69
N GLY A 59 0.10 -11.61 -10.70
CA GLY A 59 1.00 -10.75 -11.47
C GLY A 59 1.61 -9.63 -10.62
N SER A 60 0.78 -8.94 -9.85
CA SER A 60 1.24 -7.84 -8.99
C SER A 60 2.19 -8.33 -7.89
N TYR A 61 1.90 -9.47 -7.26
CA TYR A 61 2.76 -10.06 -6.23
C TYR A 61 4.17 -10.31 -6.78
N GLN A 62 4.29 -10.83 -7.99
CA GLN A 62 5.59 -11.11 -8.60
C GLN A 62 6.40 -9.83 -8.83
N ILE A 63 5.76 -8.75 -9.26
CA ILE A 63 6.42 -7.44 -9.47
C ILE A 63 6.83 -6.82 -8.14
N PHE A 64 5.96 -6.84 -7.13
CA PHE A 64 6.26 -6.27 -5.81
C PHE A 64 7.29 -7.06 -5.02
N ALA A 65 7.37 -8.38 -5.20
CA ALA A 65 8.32 -9.22 -4.47
C ALA A 65 9.77 -9.07 -4.98
N MET A 66 9.99 -8.70 -6.24
CA MET A 66 11.34 -8.59 -6.81
C MET A 66 12.26 -7.61 -6.04
N PRO A 67 11.86 -6.34 -5.81
CA PRO A 67 12.69 -5.41 -5.04
C PRO A 67 12.95 -5.88 -3.60
N VAL A 68 11.98 -6.56 -2.99
CA VAL A 68 12.11 -7.10 -1.64
C VAL A 68 13.13 -8.22 -1.60
N PHE A 69 13.10 -9.14 -2.58
CA PHE A 69 14.11 -10.18 -2.70
C PHE A 69 15.51 -9.60 -2.90
N ASP A 70 15.65 -8.58 -3.74
CA ASP A 70 16.94 -7.95 -4.00
C ASP A 70 17.46 -7.21 -2.75
N MET A 71 16.57 -6.59 -1.96
CA MET A 71 16.90 -5.96 -0.69
C MET A 71 17.38 -6.99 0.35
N LEU A 72 16.65 -8.10 0.51
CA LEU A 72 17.00 -9.17 1.45
C LEU A 72 18.34 -9.85 1.07
N GLU A 73 18.53 -10.15 -0.20
CA GLU A 73 19.79 -10.74 -0.70
C GLU A 73 20.95 -9.77 -0.52
N SER A 74 20.76 -8.48 -0.83
CA SER A 74 21.77 -7.45 -0.59
C SER A 74 22.14 -7.32 0.89
N PHE A 75 21.17 -7.41 1.79
CA PHE A 75 21.41 -7.39 3.23
C PHE A 75 22.23 -8.61 3.68
N LEU A 76 21.87 -9.81 3.24
CA LEU A 76 22.56 -11.05 3.61
C LEU A 76 23.99 -11.13 3.07
N VAL A 77 24.24 -10.64 1.86
CA VAL A 77 25.58 -10.66 1.27
C VAL A 77 26.44 -9.53 1.83
N LYS A 78 25.93 -8.31 1.94
CA LYS A 78 26.75 -7.14 2.35
C LYS A 78 26.90 -7.00 3.86
N GLN A 79 25.84 -7.22 4.63
CA GLN A 79 25.86 -7.03 6.08
C GLN A 79 26.27 -8.33 6.80
N MET A 80 25.68 -9.47 6.40
CA MET A 80 25.93 -10.77 7.04
C MET A 80 27.09 -11.56 6.40
N LYS A 81 27.73 -11.02 5.35
CA LYS A 81 28.90 -11.59 4.65
C LYS A 81 28.68 -13.02 4.12
N PHE A 82 27.45 -13.39 3.79
CA PHE A 82 27.18 -14.67 3.13
C PHE A 82 27.68 -14.67 1.68
N GLN A 83 28.11 -15.83 1.18
CA GLN A 83 28.49 -15.95 -0.22
C GLN A 83 27.24 -16.00 -1.11
N PRO A 84 27.21 -15.23 -2.22
CA PRO A 84 26.10 -15.27 -3.16
C PRO A 84 26.05 -16.64 -3.84
N SER A 85 25.07 -17.45 -3.46
CA SER A 85 24.87 -18.80 -4.01
C SER A 85 23.42 -18.98 -4.47
N ARG A 86 23.22 -19.88 -5.44
CA ARG A 86 21.85 -20.26 -5.88
C ARG A 86 21.02 -20.83 -4.73
N CYS A 87 21.68 -21.51 -3.77
CA CYS A 87 21.03 -22.03 -2.57
C CYS A 87 20.54 -20.89 -1.67
N LEU A 88 21.36 -19.87 -1.41
CA LEU A 88 20.97 -18.70 -0.63
C LEU A 88 19.74 -18.02 -1.24
N ARG A 89 19.73 -17.80 -2.56
CA ARG A 89 18.59 -17.19 -3.27
C ARG A 89 17.32 -18.03 -3.20
N PHE A 90 17.45 -19.36 -3.25
CA PHE A 90 16.30 -20.26 -3.13
C PHE A 90 15.73 -20.27 -1.71
N VAL A 91 16.60 -20.33 -0.70
CA VAL A 91 16.22 -20.29 0.72
C VAL A 91 15.54 -18.96 1.04
N THR A 92 16.14 -17.82 0.69
CA THR A 92 15.57 -16.50 1.01
C THR A 92 14.19 -16.30 0.40
N ARG A 93 13.99 -16.72 -0.85
CA ARG A 93 12.69 -16.66 -1.52
C ARG A 93 11.65 -17.56 -0.87
N THR A 94 12.02 -18.81 -0.61
CA THR A 94 11.13 -19.79 0.02
C THR A 94 10.74 -19.35 1.43
N THR A 95 11.70 -18.87 2.22
CA THR A 95 11.45 -18.33 3.56
C THR A 95 10.54 -17.11 3.51
N TYR A 96 10.76 -16.17 2.58
CA TYR A 96 9.88 -15.01 2.43
C TYR A 96 8.44 -15.42 2.09
N VAL A 97 8.26 -16.28 1.09
CA VAL A 97 6.93 -16.77 0.71
C VAL A 97 6.27 -17.51 1.88
N ALA A 98 6.99 -18.40 2.55
CA ALA A 98 6.49 -19.12 3.72
C ALA A 98 6.07 -18.18 4.86
N LEU A 99 6.85 -17.13 5.14
CA LEU A 99 6.50 -16.11 6.13
C LEU A 99 5.24 -15.33 5.74
N THR A 100 5.14 -14.88 4.49
CA THR A 100 3.93 -14.17 4.01
C THR A 100 2.69 -15.06 4.05
N MET A 101 2.84 -16.36 3.73
CA MET A 101 1.77 -17.35 3.84
C MET A 101 1.34 -17.57 5.30
N PHE A 102 2.30 -17.68 6.22
CA PHE A 102 2.03 -17.82 7.65
C PHE A 102 1.26 -16.61 8.21
N ILE A 103 1.67 -15.39 7.85
CA ILE A 103 0.97 -14.17 8.24
C ILE A 103 -0.46 -14.16 7.66
N ALA A 104 -0.62 -14.52 6.38
CA ALA A 104 -1.92 -14.58 5.73
C ALA A 104 -2.89 -15.57 6.41
N MET A 105 -2.39 -16.70 6.90
CA MET A 105 -3.20 -17.67 7.65
C MET A 105 -3.56 -17.18 9.05
N THR A 106 -2.67 -16.41 9.70
CA THR A 106 -2.87 -15.94 11.07
C THR A 106 -3.88 -14.79 11.15
N PHE A 107 -3.90 -13.91 10.14
CA PHE A 107 -4.74 -12.71 10.13
C PHE A 107 -5.61 -12.63 8.85
N PRO A 108 -6.74 -13.38 8.79
CA PRO A 108 -7.60 -13.42 7.62
C PRO A 108 -8.57 -12.22 7.51
N PHE A 109 -8.22 -11.03 8.04
CA PHE A 109 -9.04 -9.81 7.93
C PHE A 109 -8.39 -8.78 7.01
N PHE A 110 -8.88 -8.72 5.78
CA PHE A 110 -8.30 -7.86 4.73
C PHE A 110 -8.44 -6.37 5.02
N GLY A 111 -9.64 -5.88 5.40
CA GLY A 111 -9.88 -4.45 5.59
C GLY A 111 -9.13 -3.85 6.77
N GLY A 112 -9.04 -4.58 7.89
CA GLY A 112 -8.25 -4.14 9.05
C GLY A 112 -6.76 -4.01 8.73
N LEU A 113 -6.20 -4.97 7.98
CA LEU A 113 -4.79 -4.96 7.60
C LEU A 113 -4.48 -3.83 6.60
N LEU A 114 -5.35 -3.61 5.61
CA LEU A 114 -5.26 -2.47 4.68
C LEU A 114 -5.31 -1.13 5.41
N SER A 115 -6.24 -0.97 6.36
CA SER A 115 -6.41 0.27 7.11
C SER A 115 -5.20 0.54 8.01
N PHE A 116 -4.67 -0.50 8.65
CA PHE A 116 -3.46 -0.41 9.47
C PHE A 116 -2.24 0.03 8.65
N PHE A 117 -1.92 -0.65 7.54
CA PHE A 117 -0.79 -0.24 6.70
C PHE A 117 -1.05 1.12 5.99
N GLY A 118 -2.32 1.44 5.70
CA GLY A 118 -2.80 2.77 5.30
C GLY A 118 -2.35 3.88 6.25
N GLY A 119 -2.72 3.74 7.53
CA GLY A 119 -2.36 4.71 8.56
C GLY A 119 -0.87 4.68 8.93
N PHE A 120 -0.31 3.49 9.12
CA PHE A 120 1.05 3.32 9.66
C PHE A 120 2.14 3.55 8.62
N ALA A 121 2.01 3.01 7.40
CA ALA A 121 3.07 3.08 6.39
C ALA A 121 2.83 4.20 5.37
N PHE A 122 1.61 4.33 4.85
CA PHE A 122 1.33 5.33 3.82
C PHE A 122 1.21 6.76 4.36
N ALA A 123 0.62 6.95 5.54
CA ALA A 123 0.50 8.30 6.11
C ALA A 123 1.86 8.99 6.32
N PRO A 124 2.87 8.35 6.94
CA PRO A 124 4.17 9.01 7.10
C PRO A 124 4.94 9.20 5.81
N THR A 125 4.89 8.23 4.91
CA THR A 125 5.64 8.30 3.65
C THR A 125 5.05 9.33 2.68
N THR A 126 3.73 9.54 2.71
CA THR A 126 3.05 10.44 1.78
C THR A 126 2.87 11.85 2.34
N TYR A 127 2.60 11.99 3.64
CA TYR A 127 2.30 13.30 4.24
C TYR A 127 3.47 13.87 5.05
N TYR A 128 4.10 13.10 5.95
CA TYR A 128 5.15 13.67 6.82
C TYR A 128 6.50 13.80 6.12
N LEU A 129 7.01 12.73 5.52
CA LEU A 129 8.35 12.70 4.96
C LEU A 129 8.57 13.78 3.89
N PRO A 130 7.67 14.01 2.91
CA PRO A 130 7.88 15.05 1.90
C PRO A 130 7.90 16.45 2.51
N CYS A 131 7.07 16.73 3.52
CA CYS A 131 7.04 18.02 4.22
C CYS A 131 8.35 18.28 4.97
N ILE A 132 8.84 17.28 5.71
CA ILE A 132 10.11 17.36 6.44
C ILE A 132 11.29 17.53 5.46
N MET A 133 11.33 16.71 4.40
CA MET A 133 12.35 16.82 3.36
C MET A 133 12.36 18.20 2.71
N TRP A 134 11.18 18.76 2.39
CA TRP A 134 11.09 20.09 1.78
C TRP A 134 11.63 21.18 2.72
N LEU A 135 11.28 21.12 4.01
CA LEU A 135 11.78 22.06 5.02
C LEU A 135 13.30 21.96 5.20
N ALA A 136 13.85 20.74 5.21
CA ALA A 136 15.29 20.49 5.32
C ALA A 136 16.07 21.04 4.11
N ILE A 137 15.53 20.89 2.90
CA ILE A 137 16.19 21.30 1.65
C ILE A 137 16.05 22.81 1.40
N LYS A 138 14.83 23.35 1.48
CA LYS A 138 14.56 24.75 1.08
C LYS A 138 14.89 25.78 2.15
N LYS A 139 15.03 25.36 3.43
CA LYS A 139 15.38 26.23 4.57
C LYS A 139 14.67 27.59 4.52
N PRO A 140 13.34 27.62 4.43
CA PRO A 140 12.60 28.89 4.37
C PRO A 140 12.86 29.71 5.65
N LYS A 141 12.66 31.04 5.57
CA LYS A 141 12.81 31.92 6.74
C LYS A 141 11.96 31.39 7.89
N ARG A 142 12.61 31.19 9.06
CA ARG A 142 11.92 30.77 10.29
C ARG A 142 10.81 31.79 10.59
N TYR A 143 9.62 31.30 10.93
CA TYR A 143 8.40 32.09 11.17
C TYR A 143 7.69 32.71 9.95
N GLY A 144 8.04 32.32 8.71
CA GLY A 144 7.23 32.67 7.54
C GLY A 144 5.94 31.84 7.43
N LEU A 145 4.91 32.35 6.73
CA LEU A 145 3.64 31.62 6.50
C LEU A 145 3.87 30.22 5.90
N SER A 146 4.81 30.09 4.97
CA SER A 146 5.18 28.79 4.38
C SER A 146 5.90 27.84 5.35
N TRP A 147 6.63 28.39 6.34
CA TRP A 147 7.26 27.60 7.39
C TRP A 147 6.22 27.11 8.39
N PHE A 148 5.32 27.99 8.84
CA PHE A 148 4.23 27.63 9.76
C PHE A 148 3.27 26.61 9.14
N ILE A 149 2.83 26.82 7.89
CA ILE A 149 1.91 25.88 7.20
C ILE A 149 2.53 24.48 7.07
N ASN A 150 3.81 24.37 6.71
CA ASN A 150 4.45 23.07 6.56
C ASN A 150 4.80 22.43 7.90
N TRP A 151 5.06 23.21 8.95
CA TRP A 151 5.27 22.70 10.30
C TRP A 151 3.96 22.26 10.95
N VAL A 152 2.87 23.02 10.78
CA VAL A 152 1.52 22.65 11.22
C VAL A 152 1.03 21.42 10.47
N ARG A 153 1.25 21.30 9.16
CA ARG A 153 0.93 20.08 8.40
C ARG A 153 1.75 18.88 8.85
N ALA A 154 2.99 19.10 9.25
CA ALA A 154 3.82 18.04 9.81
C ALA A 154 3.40 17.65 11.24
N TYR A 155 2.89 18.58 12.05
CA TYR A 155 2.59 18.37 13.47
C TYR A 155 1.12 17.99 13.74
N ASN A 156 0.14 18.63 13.10
CA ASN A 156 -1.29 18.41 13.35
C ASN A 156 -1.86 17.12 12.77
N GLN A 157 -1.16 16.47 11.83
CA GLN A 157 -1.60 15.16 11.33
C GLN A 157 -1.06 14.00 12.18
N ILE A 158 0.00 14.19 12.98
CA ILE A 158 0.54 13.16 13.88
C ILE A 158 -0.55 12.87 14.90
N PRO A 159 -1.20 11.69 14.87
CA PRO A 159 -2.10 11.33 15.95
C PRO A 159 -1.20 11.05 17.15
N ILE A 160 -1.03 12.06 18.01
CA ILE A 160 -0.66 11.82 19.39
C ILE A 160 -1.92 11.30 20.07
N SER A 161 -2.23 10.05 19.80
CA SER A 161 -3.10 9.23 20.63
C SER A 161 -2.57 7.80 20.53
N PHE A 162 -1.66 7.49 21.46
CA PHE A 162 -1.46 6.12 21.92
C PHE A 162 -2.79 5.52 22.38
#